data_AF-A0A382NSE2-F1
#
_entry.id   AF-A0A382NSE2-F1
#
_cell.length_a   1.000
_cell.length_b   1.000
_cell.length_c   1.000
_cell.angle_alpha   90.00
_cell.angle_beta   90.00
_cell.angle_gamma   90.00
#
_symmetry.space_group_name_H-M   'P 1'
#
loop_
_entity.id
_entity.type
_entity.pdbx_description
1 polymer ?
#
loop_
_entity_poly.entity_id
_entity_poly.type
_entity_poly.pdbx_seq_one_letter_code
_entity_poly.pdbx_strand_id
1 'polypeptide(L)'
;MTDLKENLHTDHMVLNMGPSHPATHGTVKFLLTLDGETVVNLDVEIGYLHRGFEKMCESVTYSNVFPYTDRLNYCSAIMNNIGFALAVEKLCDIEITERCKYIRVVTNELARISDHYTNIAAAALELGALTAFIYFVEAREIVWDLLEKVCGARLTSNYIRIGGLMCDLPPGFDDDLKA
;
A
#
# COMPACT_ATOMS: atom_id res chain seq x y z
N MET A 1 50.00 -8.84 -21.96
CA MET A 1 48.78 -8.01 -21.69
C MET A 1 47.68 -8.26 -22.71
N THR A 2 47.98 -8.72 -23.93
CA THR A 2 47.00 -9.05 -24.97
C THR A 2 46.20 -10.34 -24.66
N ASP A 3 46.83 -11.34 -24.04
CA ASP A 3 46.20 -12.66 -23.74
C ASP A 3 45.12 -12.65 -22.65
N LEU A 4 45.04 -11.58 -21.84
CA LEU A 4 44.00 -11.44 -20.81
C LEU A 4 42.66 -11.00 -21.41
N LYS A 5 42.66 -10.32 -22.57
CA LYS A 5 41.42 -9.87 -23.21
C LYS A 5 40.66 -10.99 -23.92
N GLU A 6 41.36 -12.01 -24.43
CA GLU A 6 40.72 -13.16 -25.09
C GLU A 6 39.95 -14.07 -24.14
N ASN A 7 40.23 -14.02 -22.83
CA ASN A 7 39.63 -14.89 -21.82
C ASN A 7 38.64 -14.17 -20.88
N LEU A 8 38.32 -12.90 -21.13
CA LEU A 8 37.31 -12.18 -20.36
C LEU A 8 35.94 -12.42 -20.99
N HIS A 9 35.06 -13.11 -20.26
CA HIS A 9 33.63 -13.18 -20.59
C HIS A 9 33.07 -11.75 -20.64
N THR A 10 32.96 -11.22 -21.86
CA THR A 10 32.43 -9.87 -22.17
C THR A 10 30.95 -9.92 -22.52
N ASP A 11 30.34 -11.10 -22.46
CA ASP A 11 28.92 -11.29 -22.73
C ASP A 11 28.09 -10.75 -21.57
N HIS A 12 26.97 -10.10 -21.90
CA HIS A 12 26.03 -9.64 -20.90
C HIS A 12 25.41 -10.81 -20.15
N MET A 13 25.40 -10.72 -18.82
CA MET A 13 24.79 -11.73 -17.97
C MET A 13 23.30 -11.43 -17.80
N VAL A 14 22.45 -12.41 -18.12
CA VAL A 14 21.01 -12.32 -17.85
C VAL A 14 20.71 -12.98 -16.50
N LEU A 15 20.21 -12.20 -15.56
CA LEU A 15 19.85 -12.64 -14.20
C LEU A 15 18.34 -12.49 -13.99
N ASN A 16 17.71 -13.57 -13.53
CA ASN A 16 16.31 -13.57 -13.14
C ASN A 16 16.21 -13.40 -11.62
N MET A 17 15.65 -12.28 -11.17
CA MET A 17 15.45 -11.95 -9.76
C MET A 17 13.95 -11.89 -9.46
N GLY A 18 13.47 -12.81 -8.61
CA GLY A 18 12.05 -12.98 -8.31
C GLY A 18 11.45 -14.26 -8.93
N PRO A 19 10.12 -14.46 -8.87
CA PRO A 19 9.10 -13.57 -8.30
C PRO A 19 9.04 -13.60 -6.77
N SER A 20 9.78 -14.52 -6.14
CA SER A 20 9.90 -14.65 -4.69
C SER A 20 11.34 -14.37 -4.26
N HIS A 21 11.59 -13.16 -3.79
CA HIS A 21 12.89 -12.75 -3.25
C HIS A 21 12.67 -11.75 -2.09
N PRO A 22 13.47 -11.76 -1.02
CA PRO A 22 13.28 -10.84 0.12
C PRO A 22 13.35 -9.34 -0.26
N ALA A 23 14.12 -9.01 -1.30
CA ALA A 23 14.22 -7.65 -1.85
C ALA A 23 13.07 -7.29 -2.81
N THR A 24 12.03 -8.11 -2.90
CA THR A 24 10.79 -7.77 -3.61
C THR A 24 9.67 -7.73 -2.57
N HIS A 25 9.32 -6.55 -2.06
CA HIS A 25 8.14 -6.35 -1.22
C HIS A 25 6.86 -6.58 -2.04
N GLY A 26 6.49 -7.85 -2.19
CA GLY A 26 5.40 -8.30 -3.06
C GLY A 26 5.86 -9.41 -4.01
N THR A 27 5.18 -9.51 -5.16
CA THR A 27 5.50 -10.52 -6.18
C THR A 27 5.76 -9.81 -7.50
N VAL A 28 7.04 -9.56 -7.76
CA VAL A 28 7.53 -8.91 -8.98
C VAL A 28 8.74 -9.70 -9.46
N LYS A 29 8.85 -9.89 -10.77
CA LYS A 29 10.01 -10.53 -11.38
C LYS A 29 10.78 -9.49 -12.18
N PHE A 30 12.07 -9.42 -11.93
CA PHE A 30 13.02 -8.55 -12.60
C PHE A 30 13.94 -9.41 -13.46
N LEU A 31 13.91 -9.19 -14.77
CA LEU A 31 14.84 -9.79 -15.72
C LEU A 31 15.95 -8.76 -16.01
N LEU A 32 17.08 -8.94 -15.35
CA LEU A 32 18.23 -8.04 -15.38
C LEU A 32 19.20 -8.46 -16.47
N THR A 33 19.68 -7.52 -17.27
CA THR A 33 20.84 -7.70 -18.17
C THR A 33 22.00 -6.88 -17.62
N LEU A 34 23.07 -7.55 -17.23
CA LEU A 34 24.19 -6.97 -16.50
C LEU A 34 25.47 -6.98 -17.35
N ASP A 35 26.25 -5.90 -17.26
CA ASP A 35 27.64 -5.82 -17.68
C ASP A 35 28.50 -5.65 -16.43
N GLY A 36 29.01 -6.76 -15.90
CA GLY A 36 29.62 -6.81 -14.57
C GLY A 36 28.64 -6.35 -13.48
N GLU A 37 28.92 -5.22 -12.84
CA GLU A 37 28.09 -4.61 -11.79
C GLU A 37 27.08 -3.57 -12.34
N THR A 38 27.16 -3.24 -13.63
CA THR A 38 26.30 -2.22 -14.24
C THR A 38 25.03 -2.86 -14.82
N VAL A 39 23.86 -2.33 -14.46
CA VAL A 39 22.60 -2.73 -15.08
C VAL A 39 22.48 -2.05 -16.45
N VAL A 40 22.48 -2.84 -17.52
CA VAL A 40 22.36 -2.37 -18.91
C VAL A 40 20.90 -2.33 -19.34
N ASN A 41 20.12 -3.34 -18.93
CA ASN A 41 18.68 -3.40 -19.18
C ASN A 41 17.96 -4.06 -18.01
N LEU A 42 16.70 -3.66 -17.80
CA LEU A 42 15.81 -4.21 -16.79
C LEU A 42 14.42 -4.35 -17.40
N ASP A 43 13.96 -5.59 -17.53
CA ASP A 43 12.57 -5.89 -17.87
C ASP A 43 11.81 -6.28 -16.58
N VAL A 44 10.68 -5.64 -16.34
CA VAL A 44 9.89 -5.78 -15.11
C VAL A 44 8.59 -6.48 -15.42
N GLU A 45 8.51 -7.75 -15.03
CA GLU A 45 7.30 -8.56 -15.15
C GLU A 45 6.43 -8.39 -13.90
N ILE A 46 5.33 -7.65 -14.07
CA ILE A 46 4.26 -7.48 -13.07
C ILE A 46 3.05 -8.37 -13.40
N GLY A 47 2.08 -8.44 -12.48
CA GLY A 47 0.80 -9.12 -12.71
C GLY A 47 0.63 -10.45 -11.97
N TYR A 48 1.64 -10.90 -11.22
CA TYR A 48 1.53 -12.08 -10.35
C TYR A 48 0.45 -11.93 -9.26
N LEU A 49 0.11 -10.69 -8.89
CA LEU A 49 -0.99 -10.36 -7.96
C LEU A 49 -2.25 -9.84 -8.68
N HIS A 50 -2.36 -9.99 -10.00
CA HIS A 50 -3.56 -9.59 -10.72
C HIS A 50 -4.73 -10.53 -10.36
N ARG A 51 -5.77 -9.96 -9.75
CA ARG A 51 -6.94 -10.70 -9.24
C ARG A 51 -8.23 -10.42 -10.02
N GLY A 52 -8.15 -9.67 -11.13
CA GLY A 52 -9.33 -9.28 -11.91
C GLY A 52 -10.33 -8.42 -11.12
N PHE A 53 -9.84 -7.56 -10.21
CA PHE A 53 -10.72 -6.80 -9.31
C PHE A 53 -11.75 -5.94 -10.03
N GLU A 54 -11.33 -5.25 -11.08
CA GLU A 54 -12.22 -4.40 -11.89
C GLU A 54 -13.37 -5.22 -12.46
N LYS A 55 -13.07 -6.42 -12.98
CA LYS A 55 -14.09 -7.32 -13.52
C LYS A 55 -15.07 -7.81 -12.47
N MET A 56 -14.58 -8.11 -11.26
CA MET A 56 -15.46 -8.49 -10.14
C MET A 56 -16.36 -7.33 -9.72
N CYS A 57 -15.84 -6.10 -9.71
CA CYS A 57 -16.59 -4.89 -9.37
C CYS A 57 -17.78 -4.65 -10.32
N GLU A 58 -17.71 -5.06 -11.58
CA GLU A 58 -18.84 -4.97 -12.53
C GLU A 58 -20.05 -5.82 -12.13
N SER A 59 -19.83 -6.90 -11.38
CA SER A 59 -20.88 -7.86 -11.00
C SER A 59 -21.52 -7.56 -9.64
N VAL A 60 -21.01 -6.57 -8.92
CA VAL A 60 -21.49 -6.20 -7.57
C VAL A 60 -22.02 -4.77 -7.56
N THR A 61 -22.84 -4.45 -6.56
CA THR A 61 -23.33 -3.08 -6.35
C THR A 61 -22.22 -2.17 -5.83
N TYR A 62 -22.35 -0.85 -6.04
CA TYR A 62 -21.38 0.13 -5.57
C TYR A 62 -21.02 0.00 -4.08
N SER A 63 -22.00 -0.28 -3.21
CA SER A 63 -21.74 -0.49 -1.77
C SER A 63 -20.94 -1.77 -1.46
N ASN A 64 -21.03 -2.78 -2.33
CA ASN A 64 -20.28 -4.04 -2.18
C ASN A 64 -18.88 -3.97 -2.80
N VAL A 65 -18.51 -2.83 -3.41
CA VAL A 65 -17.15 -2.60 -3.96
C VAL A 65 -16.12 -2.28 -2.87
N PHE A 66 -16.54 -1.73 -1.73
CA PHE A 66 -15.63 -1.29 -0.66
C PHE A 66 -14.62 -2.35 -0.16
N PRO A 67 -15.00 -3.63 0.04
CA PRO A 67 -14.03 -4.67 0.40
C PRO A 67 -12.94 -4.92 -0.66
N TYR A 68 -13.19 -4.57 -1.92
CA TYR A 68 -12.20 -4.66 -2.99
C TYR A 68 -11.25 -3.46 -2.97
N THR A 69 -11.76 -2.24 -2.74
CA THR A 69 -10.96 -1.02 -2.66
C THR A 69 -10.02 -1.02 -1.44
N ASP A 70 -10.46 -1.61 -0.32
CA ASP A 70 -9.60 -1.86 0.86
C ASP A 70 -8.33 -2.66 0.51
N ARG A 71 -8.38 -3.49 -0.54
CA ARG A 71 -7.33 -4.46 -0.89
C ARG A 71 -6.46 -4.02 -2.08
N LEU A 72 -6.61 -2.78 -2.54
CA LEU A 72 -5.77 -2.19 -3.59
C LEU A 72 -4.40 -1.82 -3.02
N ASN A 73 -4.34 -0.80 -2.15
CA ASN A 73 -3.21 -0.60 -1.22
C ASN A 73 -3.62 -1.11 0.17
N TYR A 74 -3.04 -2.23 0.59
CA TYR A 74 -3.34 -2.86 1.87
C TYR A 74 -2.77 -2.12 3.09
N CYS A 75 -1.83 -1.17 2.89
CA CYS A 75 -1.29 -0.35 3.96
C CYS A 75 -2.15 0.89 4.25
N SER A 76 -2.94 1.34 3.26
CA SER A 76 -3.73 2.57 3.34
C SER A 76 -5.18 2.35 2.87
N ALA A 77 -5.86 1.32 3.41
CA ALA A 77 -7.19 0.89 2.97
C ALA A 77 -8.24 2.01 2.98
N ILE A 78 -8.25 2.85 4.03
CA ILE A 78 -9.17 3.99 4.16
C ILE A 78 -9.01 4.99 3.01
N MET A 79 -7.77 5.29 2.58
CA MET A 79 -7.52 6.24 1.50
C MET A 79 -8.14 5.76 0.18
N ASN A 80 -8.02 4.46 -0.11
CA ASN A 80 -8.60 3.87 -1.32
C ASN A 80 -10.13 3.98 -1.31
N ASN A 81 -10.75 3.72 -0.15
CA ASN A 81 -12.19 3.84 -0.01
C ASN A 81 -12.68 5.28 -0.15
N ILE A 82 -11.93 6.25 0.37
CA ILE A 82 -12.25 7.69 0.18
C ILE A 82 -12.19 8.03 -1.30
N GLY A 83 -11.16 7.59 -2.03
CA GLY A 83 -11.05 7.81 -3.47
C GLY A 83 -12.25 7.27 -4.25
N PHE A 84 -12.67 6.03 -3.94
CA PHE A 84 -13.84 5.42 -4.56
C PHE A 84 -15.16 6.12 -4.17
N ALA A 85 -15.35 6.41 -2.88
CA ALA A 85 -16.55 7.09 -2.39
C ALA A 85 -16.71 8.47 -3.01
N LEU A 86 -15.64 9.26 -3.10
CA LEU A 86 -15.65 10.58 -3.74
C LEU A 86 -16.02 10.51 -5.23
N ALA A 87 -15.54 9.49 -5.95
CA ALA A 87 -15.89 9.30 -7.35
C ALA A 87 -17.39 9.02 -7.52
N VAL A 88 -17.96 8.15 -6.68
CA VAL A 88 -19.40 7.83 -6.73
C VAL A 88 -20.26 8.99 -6.24
N GLU A 89 -19.87 9.66 -5.16
CA GLU A 89 -20.57 10.85 -4.63
C GLU A 89 -20.64 11.97 -5.66
N LYS A 90 -19.55 12.19 -6.40
CA LYS A 90 -19.50 13.16 -7.51
C LYS A 90 -20.38 12.76 -8.69
N LEU A 91 -20.52 11.47 -8.99
CA LEU A 91 -21.40 10.98 -10.06
C LEU A 91 -22.89 11.09 -9.70
N CYS A 92 -23.22 11.04 -8.42
CA CYS A 92 -24.58 11.10 -7.91
C CYS A 92 -24.98 12.48 -7.34
N ASP A 93 -24.10 13.49 -7.45
CA ASP A 93 -24.28 14.83 -6.86
C ASP A 93 -24.64 14.79 -5.37
N ILE A 94 -23.99 13.91 -4.60
CA ILE A 94 -24.21 13.76 -3.16
C ILE A 94 -23.21 14.63 -2.39
N GLU A 95 -23.73 15.52 -1.54
CA GLU A 95 -22.91 16.25 -0.57
C GLU A 95 -22.95 15.60 0.81
N ILE A 96 -21.78 15.32 1.36
CA ILE A 96 -21.64 14.81 2.74
C ILE A 96 -21.64 15.94 3.77
N THR A 97 -22.04 15.63 5.00
CA THR A 97 -22.01 16.60 6.11
C THR A 97 -20.60 17.09 6.43
N GLU A 98 -20.48 18.29 6.99
CA GLU A 98 -19.19 18.89 7.33
C GLU A 98 -18.39 18.01 8.33
N ARG A 99 -19.07 17.42 9.32
CA ARG A 99 -18.45 16.47 10.25
C ARG A 99 -17.83 15.27 9.54
N CYS A 100 -18.51 14.71 8.55
CA CYS A 100 -17.97 13.59 7.77
C CYS A 100 -16.73 14.00 6.98
N LYS A 101 -16.67 15.23 6.45
CA LYS A 101 -15.48 15.74 5.74
C LYS A 101 -14.27 15.79 6.67
N TYR A 102 -14.42 16.34 7.88
CA TYR A 102 -13.32 16.41 8.84
C TYR A 102 -12.84 15.03 9.28
N ILE A 103 -13.75 14.12 9.62
CA ILE A 103 -13.36 12.77 10.03
C ILE A 103 -12.66 12.01 8.90
N ARG A 104 -13.11 12.18 7.64
CA ARG A 104 -12.40 11.62 6.47
C ARG A 104 -10.98 12.15 6.37
N VAL A 105 -10.76 13.45 6.55
CA VAL A 105 -9.41 14.04 6.52
C VAL A 105 -8.54 13.48 7.64
N VAL A 106 -9.04 13.45 8.88
CA VAL A 106 -8.28 12.93 10.03
C VAL A 106 -7.90 11.47 9.82
N THR A 107 -8.85 10.62 9.45
CA THR A 107 -8.60 9.19 9.20
C THR A 107 -7.71 8.95 7.97
N ASN A 108 -7.80 9.80 6.95
CA ASN A 108 -6.91 9.76 5.78
C ASN A 108 -5.47 10.08 6.15
N GLU A 109 -5.23 11.09 6.98
CA GLU A 109 -3.87 11.45 7.40
C GLU A 109 -3.27 10.41 8.35
N LEU A 110 -4.07 9.77 9.22
CA LEU A 110 -3.63 8.61 9.99
C LEU A 110 -3.22 7.44 9.06
N ALA A 111 -4.05 7.12 8.06
CA ALA A 111 -3.72 6.09 7.07
C ALA A 111 -2.46 6.44 6.27
N ARG A 112 -2.24 7.71 5.92
CA ARG A 112 -1.02 8.18 5.23
C ARG A 112 0.23 8.00 6.10
N ILE A 113 0.17 8.36 7.38
CA ILE A 113 1.29 8.18 8.32
C ILE A 113 1.65 6.69 8.43
N SER A 114 0.64 5.82 8.57
CA SER A 114 0.83 4.37 8.61
C SER A 114 1.47 3.79 7.34
N ASP A 115 1.04 4.28 6.17
CA ASP A 115 1.59 3.89 4.86
C ASP A 115 3.07 4.31 4.75
N HIS A 116 3.41 5.52 5.19
CA HIS A 116 4.80 6.00 5.23
C HIS A 116 5.68 5.21 6.19
N TYR A 117 5.19 4.87 7.39
CA TYR A 117 5.94 4.01 8.30
C TYR A 117 6.22 2.65 7.69
N THR A 118 5.24 2.06 7.00
CA THR A 118 5.44 0.76 6.34
C THR A 118 6.45 0.87 5.21
N ASN A 119 6.37 1.91 4.37
CA ASN A 119 7.31 2.15 3.27
C ASN A 119 8.75 2.35 3.78
N ILE A 120 8.94 3.22 4.78
CA ILE A 120 10.27 3.49 5.35
C ILE A 120 10.83 2.25 6.05
N ALA A 121 10.00 1.51 6.79
CA ALA A 121 10.41 0.25 7.42
C ALA A 121 10.91 -0.74 6.37
N ALA A 122 10.10 -0.98 5.34
CA ALA A 122 10.38 -1.89 4.25
C ALA A 122 11.69 -1.53 3.52
N ALA A 123 11.88 -0.26 3.17
CA ALA A 123 13.10 0.23 2.54
C ALA A 123 14.33 0.11 3.45
N ALA A 124 14.19 0.41 4.75
CA ALA A 124 15.28 0.26 5.71
C ALA A 124 15.72 -1.21 5.83
N LEU A 125 14.77 -2.15 5.83
CA LEU A 125 15.06 -3.58 5.87
C LEU A 125 15.84 -4.05 4.62
N GLU A 126 15.49 -3.55 3.44
CA GLU A 126 16.19 -3.87 2.19
C GLU A 126 17.64 -3.36 2.17
N LEU A 127 17.90 -2.24 2.85
CA LEU A 127 19.25 -1.72 3.07
C LEU A 127 20.01 -2.44 4.21
N GLY A 128 19.37 -3.39 4.91
CA GLY A 128 19.95 -4.16 6.01
C GLY A 128 19.75 -3.57 7.42
N ALA A 129 19.00 -2.48 7.56
CA ALA A 129 18.75 -1.82 8.85
C ALA A 129 17.56 -2.42 9.61
N LEU A 130 17.75 -3.62 10.17
CA LEU A 130 16.71 -4.37 10.89
C LEU A 130 16.12 -3.62 12.09
N THR A 131 16.94 -2.91 12.88
CA THR A 131 16.46 -2.19 14.07
C THR A 131 15.48 -1.08 13.70
N ALA A 132 15.76 -0.33 12.63
CA ALA A 132 14.87 0.72 12.15
C ALA A 132 13.52 0.14 11.71
N PHE A 133 13.53 -0.99 11.00
CA PHE A 133 12.31 -1.70 10.62
C PHE A 133 11.42 -2.02 11.82
N ILE A 134 12.00 -2.57 12.90
CA ILE A 134 11.23 -2.94 14.10
C ILE A 134 10.56 -1.71 14.74
N TYR A 135 11.28 -0.60 14.88
CA TYR A 135 10.71 0.62 15.48
C TYR A 135 9.63 1.26 14.61
N PHE A 136 9.79 1.28 13.29
CA PHE A 136 8.73 1.80 12.41
C PHE A 136 7.49 0.89 12.38
N VAL A 137 7.67 -0.43 12.51
CA VAL A 137 6.55 -1.37 12.64
C VAL A 137 5.80 -1.14 13.97
N GLU A 138 6.51 -0.92 15.07
CA GLU A 138 5.88 -0.56 16.35
C GLU A 138 5.11 0.76 16.25
N ALA A 139 5.72 1.80 15.66
CA ALA A 139 5.05 3.08 15.42
C ALA A 139 3.80 2.95 14.54
N ARG A 140 3.83 2.04 13.56
CA ARG A 140 2.67 1.71 12.74
C ARG A 140 1.55 1.06 13.56
N GLU A 141 1.88 0.14 14.47
CA GLU A 141 0.86 -0.52 15.30
C GLU A 141 0.11 0.46 16.19
N ILE A 142 0.78 1.48 16.74
CA ILE A 142 0.13 2.55 17.53
C ILE A 142 -0.97 3.24 16.70
N VAL A 143 -0.69 3.53 15.43
CA VAL A 143 -1.67 4.13 14.51
C VAL A 143 -2.78 3.14 14.17
N TRP A 144 -2.46 1.86 13.98
CA TRP A 144 -3.45 0.82 13.69
C TRP A 144 -4.40 0.57 14.86
N ASP A 145 -3.93 0.65 16.11
CA ASP A 145 -4.79 0.52 17.29
C ASP A 145 -5.83 1.66 17.34
N LEU A 146 -5.47 2.88 16.92
CA LEU A 146 -6.42 3.99 16.76
C LEU A 146 -7.44 3.74 15.64
N LEU A 147 -6.99 3.23 14.50
CA LEU A 147 -7.89 2.90 13.38
C LEU A 147 -8.81 1.72 13.73
N GLU A 148 -8.32 0.72 14.45
CA GLU A 148 -9.08 -0.43 14.93
C GLU A 148 -10.21 0.03 15.87
N LYS A 149 -9.96 0.98 16.77
CA LYS A 149 -11.01 1.57 17.62
C LYS A 149 -12.13 2.21 16.81
N VAL A 150 -11.84 2.79 15.65
CA VAL A 150 -12.83 3.47 14.79
C VAL A 150 -13.63 2.47 13.94
N CYS A 151 -12.96 1.50 13.31
CA CYS A 151 -13.59 0.64 12.32
C CYS A 151 -13.82 -0.81 12.77
N GLY A 152 -13.25 -1.22 13.90
CA GLY A 152 -13.33 -2.59 14.43
C GLY A 152 -12.45 -3.60 13.69
N ALA A 153 -11.60 -3.15 12.76
CA ALA A 153 -10.71 -4.00 11.98
C ALA A 153 -9.32 -3.37 11.86
N ARG A 154 -8.26 -4.19 11.82
CA ARG A 154 -6.87 -3.68 11.75
C ARG A 154 -6.46 -3.24 10.35
N LEU A 155 -6.81 -4.03 9.33
CA LEU A 155 -6.31 -3.83 7.96
C LEU A 155 -7.41 -3.44 6.97
N THR A 156 -8.48 -4.24 6.91
CA THR A 156 -9.63 -4.00 6.02
C THR A 156 -10.69 -3.21 6.76
N SER A 157 -10.53 -1.89 6.80
CA SER A 157 -11.32 -1.02 7.66
C SER A 157 -12.79 -0.94 7.25
N ASN A 158 -13.10 -0.96 5.95
CA ASN A 158 -14.46 -0.89 5.42
C ASN A 158 -15.36 0.20 6.07
N TYR A 159 -14.74 1.27 6.56
CA TYR A 159 -15.34 2.30 7.41
C TYR A 159 -16.05 3.40 6.61
N ILE A 160 -15.48 3.73 5.45
CA ILE A 160 -16.01 4.74 4.55
C ILE A 160 -17.16 4.14 3.75
N ARG A 161 -18.21 4.95 3.56
CA ARG A 161 -19.39 4.60 2.79
C ARG A 161 -19.74 5.73 1.83
N ILE A 162 -20.46 5.41 0.77
CA ILE A 162 -21.04 6.41 -0.13
C ILE A 162 -22.02 7.24 0.68
N GLY A 163 -21.85 8.57 0.69
CA GLY A 163 -22.65 9.51 1.47
C GLY A 163 -22.12 9.80 2.88
N GLY A 164 -20.94 9.28 3.25
CA GLY A 164 -20.28 9.64 4.52
C GLY A 164 -19.45 8.52 5.13
N LEU A 165 -19.85 8.08 6.32
CA LEU A 165 -19.14 7.14 7.18
C LEU A 165 -20.12 6.09 7.71
N MET A 166 -19.61 4.90 8.06
CA MET A 166 -20.43 3.85 8.67
C MET A 166 -20.89 4.20 10.08
N CYS A 167 -20.00 4.78 10.90
CA CYS A 167 -20.27 5.21 12.26
C CYS A 167 -19.43 6.44 12.62
N ASP A 168 -19.85 7.16 13.66
CA ASP A 168 -19.07 8.28 14.20
C ASP A 168 -17.85 7.76 14.99
N LEU A 169 -16.92 8.66 15.31
CA LEU A 169 -15.75 8.36 16.14
C LEU A 169 -16.18 7.89 17.54
N PRO A 170 -15.44 6.93 18.15
CA PRO A 170 -15.72 6.49 19.50
C PRO A 170 -15.48 7.62 20.52
N PRO A 171 -16.17 7.59 21.69
CA PRO A 171 -15.97 8.58 22.73
C PRO A 171 -14.53 8.53 23.26
N GLY A 172 -13.88 9.69 23.41
CA GLY A 172 -12.50 9.80 23.90
C GLY A 172 -11.41 9.65 22.83
N PHE A 173 -11.78 9.53 21.55
CA PHE A 173 -10.82 9.41 20.44
C PHE A 173 -9.83 10.58 20.37
N ASP A 174 -10.28 11.77 20.72
CA ASP A 174 -9.50 13.01 20.73
C ASP A 174 -8.46 13.09 21.86
N ASP A 175 -8.67 12.35 22.96
CA ASP A 175 -7.66 12.17 24.00
C ASP A 175 -6.66 11.09 23.58
N ASP A 176 -7.15 9.98 23.02
CA ASP A 176 -6.32 8.89 22.47
C ASP A 176 -5.39 9.38 21.34
N LEU A 177 -5.84 10.32 20.50
CA LEU A 177 -5.05 10.87 19.40
C LEU A 177 -3.90 11.77 19.88
N LYS A 178 -4.02 12.37 21.07
CA LYS A 178 -3.01 13.28 21.64
C LYS A 178 -1.98 12.57 22.52
N ALA A 179 -2.33 11.38 23.02
CA ALA A 179 -1.47 10.55 23.85
C ALA A 179 -0.29 9.99 23.04
#